data_AF-A0A848ZBK6-F1
#
_entry.id   AF-A0A848ZBK6-F1
#
_cell.length_a   1.000
_cell.length_b   1.000
_cell.length_c   1.000
_cell.angle_alpha   90.00
_cell.angle_beta   90.00
_cell.angle_gamma   90.00
#
_symmetry.space_group_name_H-M   'P 1'
#
loop_
_entity.id
_entity.type
_entity.pdbx_description
1 polymer ?
#
loop_
_entity_poly.entity_id
_entity_poly.type
_entity_poly.pdbx_seq_one_letter_code
_entity_poly.pdbx_strand_id
1 'polypeptide(L)'
;MMNHNATIAVVGTFDSKGEEHLFLKECIEKRGFRTLTINVGTKSPSPFPPDHDLYSEIIKNATAQIKGRDKSIEAVRRRAQELILELHKKGIIGGIISAGGGTGTHLGTSIM
;
A
#
# COMPACT_ATOMS: atom_id res chain seq x y z
N MET A 1 -9.55 14.91 -22.75
CA MET A 1 -8.53 15.49 -21.85
C MET A 1 -8.31 14.51 -20.71
N MET A 2 -7.07 14.14 -20.40
CA MET A 2 -6.77 13.30 -19.22
C MET A 2 -7.04 14.10 -17.95
N ASN A 3 -7.79 13.52 -17.03
CA ASN A 3 -8.18 14.17 -15.79
C ASN A 3 -6.99 14.13 -14.81
N HIS A 4 -6.18 15.20 -14.76
CA HIS A 4 -4.98 15.29 -13.91
C HIS A 4 -5.29 15.35 -12.40
N ASN A 5 -6.57 15.27 -12.02
CA ASN A 5 -7.00 15.22 -10.61
C ASN A 5 -7.08 13.80 -10.02
N ALA A 6 -6.94 12.75 -10.83
CA ALA A 6 -7.01 11.37 -10.34
C ALA A 6 -5.79 11.04 -9.48
N THR A 7 -6.02 10.65 -8.22
CA THR A 7 -4.96 10.14 -7.34
C THR A 7 -4.73 8.66 -7.61
N ILE A 8 -3.47 8.24 -7.71
CA ILE A 8 -3.10 6.84 -7.87
C ILE A 8 -2.55 6.31 -6.53
N ALA A 9 -3.16 5.23 -6.03
CA ALA A 9 -2.67 4.53 -4.85
C ALA A 9 -1.41 3.71 -5.21
N VAL A 10 -0.30 3.99 -4.54
CA VAL A 10 0.94 3.20 -4.63
C VAL A 10 0.98 2.26 -3.43
N VAL A 11 0.72 0.98 -3.66
CA VAL A 11 0.54 -0.03 -2.60
C VAL A 11 1.68 -1.03 -2.64
N GLY A 12 2.30 -1.32 -1.50
CA GLY A 12 3.37 -2.33 -1.48
C GLY A 12 4.02 -2.59 -0.13
N THR A 13 5.00 -3.49 -0.13
CA THR A 13 5.77 -3.88 1.05
C THR A 13 7.00 -2.99 1.20
N PHE A 14 6.81 -1.79 1.77
CA PHE A 14 7.86 -0.77 1.79
C PHE A 14 9.06 -1.14 2.67
N ASP A 15 8.84 -2.06 3.62
CA ASP A 15 9.88 -2.69 4.45
C ASP A 15 10.94 -3.46 3.66
N SER A 16 10.62 -3.89 2.42
CA SER A 16 11.56 -4.61 1.55
C SER A 16 11.74 -4.00 0.16
N LYS A 17 10.80 -3.16 -0.28
CA LYS A 17 10.74 -2.56 -1.61
C LYS A 17 10.46 -1.06 -1.57
N GLY A 18 10.97 -0.38 -0.55
CA GLY A 18 10.70 1.04 -0.32
C GLY A 18 11.18 1.92 -1.48
N GLU A 19 12.40 1.71 -1.96
CA GLU A 19 12.99 2.47 -3.07
C GLU A 19 12.20 2.31 -4.37
N GLU A 20 11.77 1.09 -4.71
CA GLU A 20 11.00 0.85 -5.92
C GLU A 20 9.62 1.52 -5.88
N HIS A 21 8.96 1.55 -4.71
CA HIS A 21 7.66 2.22 -4.57
C HIS A 21 7.80 3.75 -4.56
N LEU A 22 8.88 4.29 -3.99
CA LEU A 22 9.21 5.72 -4.13
C LEU A 22 9.49 6.08 -5.59
N PHE A 23 10.23 5.24 -6.31
CA PHE A 23 10.47 5.45 -7.73
C PHE A 23 9.16 5.48 -8.54
N LEU A 24 8.22 4.56 -8.27
CA LEU A 24 6.88 4.59 -8.87
C LEU A 24 6.14 5.88 -8.52
N LYS A 25 6.13 6.26 -7.24
CA LYS A 25 5.49 7.48 -6.75
C LYS A 25 6.01 8.71 -7.50
N GLU A 26 7.31 8.91 -7.51
CA GLU A 26 7.95 10.04 -8.22
C GLU A 26 7.66 10.03 -9.72
N CYS A 27 7.68 8.85 -10.35
CA CYS A 27 7.35 8.71 -11.77
C CYS A 27 5.92 9.15 -12.08
N ILE A 28 4.97 8.85 -11.18
CA ILE A 28 3.57 9.24 -11.32
C ILE A 28 3.41 10.75 -11.10
N GLU A 29 4.04 11.29 -10.06
CA GLU A 29 4.02 12.72 -9.74
C GLU A 29 4.66 13.57 -10.85
N LYS A 30 5.78 13.12 -11.42
CA LYS A 30 6.44 13.77 -12.59
C LYS A 30 5.56 13.84 -13.83
N ARG A 31 4.54 12.97 -13.94
CA ARG A 31 3.55 12.97 -15.02
C ARG A 31 2.32 13.83 -14.70
N GLY A 32 2.32 14.53 -13.56
CA GLY A 32 1.26 15.47 -13.16
C GLY A 32 0.07 14.83 -12.44
N PHE A 33 0.15 13.57 -12.04
CA PHE A 33 -0.87 12.92 -11.21
C PHE A 33 -0.52 13.04 -9.72
N ARG A 34 -1.53 12.94 -8.85
CA ARG A 34 -1.32 12.81 -7.40
C ARG A 34 -1.09 11.35 -7.03
N THR A 35 -0.34 11.12 -5.96
CA THR A 35 -0.16 9.78 -5.39
C THR A 35 -0.64 9.71 -3.94
N LEU A 36 -1.03 8.51 -3.52
CA LEU A 36 -1.29 8.18 -2.12
C LEU A 36 -0.62 6.83 -1.83
N THR A 37 0.30 6.80 -0.88
CA THR A 37 1.15 5.65 -0.57
C THR A 37 0.55 4.81 0.57
N ILE A 38 0.46 3.50 0.37
CA ILE A 38 -0.08 2.56 1.35
C ILE A 38 0.93 1.44 1.59
N ASN A 39 1.52 1.44 2.78
CA ASN A 39 2.43 0.38 3.21
C ASN A 39 1.64 -0.83 3.70
N VAL A 40 1.91 -1.99 3.09
CA VAL A 40 1.38 -3.31 3.47
C VAL A 40 2.50 -4.27 3.91
N GLY A 41 3.70 -3.75 4.18
CA GLY A 41 4.80 -4.47 4.80
C GLY A 41 4.45 -4.95 6.21
N THR A 42 4.99 -6.10 6.62
CA THR A 42 4.67 -6.73 7.91
C THR A 42 5.89 -7.05 8.75
N LYS A 43 7.11 -6.91 8.21
CA LYS A 43 8.32 -7.36 8.90
C LYS A 43 8.97 -6.25 9.72
N SER A 44 9.08 -5.06 9.15
CA SER A 44 9.73 -3.92 9.78
C SER A 44 9.05 -2.61 9.37
N PRO A 45 9.34 -1.49 10.07
CA PRO A 45 8.83 -0.19 9.67
C PRO A 45 9.21 0.19 8.24
N SER A 46 8.38 1.02 7.60
CA SER A 46 8.69 1.64 6.31
C SER A 46 9.91 2.57 6.44
N PRO A 47 10.82 2.62 5.44
CA PRO A 47 11.98 3.52 5.45
C PRO A 47 11.65 4.98 5.15
N PHE A 48 10.41 5.28 4.73
CA PHE A 48 9.89 6.62 4.50
C PHE A 48 8.44 6.72 5.03
N PRO A 49 7.93 7.92 5.36
CA PRO A 49 6.58 8.08 5.89
C PRO A 49 5.52 7.76 4.82
N PRO A 50 4.72 6.69 4.96
CA PRO A 50 3.60 6.41 4.08
C PRO A 50 2.40 7.30 4.43
N ASP A 51 1.52 7.58 3.47
CA ASP A 51 0.25 8.26 3.75
C ASP A 51 -0.67 7.38 4.61
N HIS A 52 -0.65 6.06 4.36
CA HIS A 52 -1.25 5.04 5.21
C HIS A 52 -0.25 3.94 5.53
N ASP A 53 0.09 3.78 6.81
CA ASP A 53 1.04 2.76 7.27
C ASP A 53 0.35 1.63 8.04
N LEU A 54 -0.03 0.56 7.35
CA LEU A 54 -0.73 -0.57 7.97
C LEU A 54 0.18 -1.41 8.89
N TYR A 55 1.51 -1.31 8.73
CA TYR A 55 2.43 -1.89 9.70
C TYR A 55 2.25 -1.22 11.06
N SER A 56 2.27 0.11 11.11
CA SER A 56 2.10 0.86 12.35
C SER A 56 0.67 0.73 12.91
N GLU A 57 -0.34 0.68 12.04
CA GLU A 57 -1.74 0.54 12.44
C GLU A 57 -2.02 -0.84 13.09
N ILE A 58 -1.48 -1.93 12.51
CA ILE A 58 -1.89 -3.30 12.85
C ILE A 58 -0.78 -4.09 13.55
N ILE A 59 0.45 -4.01 13.02
CA ILE A 59 1.53 -4.93 13.39
C ILE A 59 2.30 -4.43 14.60
N LYS A 60 2.65 -3.14 14.65
CA LYS A 60 3.49 -2.56 15.72
C LYS A 60 2.93 -2.82 17.12
N ASN A 61 1.60 -2.81 17.26
CA ASN A 61 0.89 -3.05 18.52
C ASN A 61 0.10 -4.37 18.53
N ALA A 62 0.46 -5.32 17.66
CA ALA A 62 -0.26 -6.57 17.50
C ALA A 62 -0.32 -7.40 18.80
N THR A 63 -1.51 -7.87 19.14
CA THR A 63 -1.72 -8.82 20.25
C THR A 63 -1.23 -10.22 19.85
N ALA A 64 -1.16 -11.14 20.83
CA ALA A 64 -0.78 -12.53 20.59
C ALA A 64 -1.62 -13.25 19.51
N GLN A 65 -2.84 -12.78 19.22
CA GLN A 65 -3.73 -13.37 18.22
C GLN A 65 -3.24 -13.14 16.78
N ILE A 66 -2.53 -12.03 16.53
CA ILE A 66 -1.97 -11.66 15.21
C ILE A 66 -0.50 -12.11 15.11
N LYS A 67 0.10 -12.61 16.20
CA LYS A 67 1.47 -13.15 16.19
C LYS A 67 1.54 -14.38 15.29
N GLY A 68 2.24 -14.23 14.17
CA GLY A 68 2.41 -15.23 13.13
C GLY A 68 2.44 -14.57 11.76
N ARG A 69 3.42 -14.95 10.94
CA ARG A 69 3.65 -14.32 9.63
C ARG A 69 2.39 -14.29 8.77
N ASP A 70 1.73 -15.43 8.62
CA ASP A 70 0.57 -15.55 7.73
C ASP A 70 -0.64 -14.78 8.27
N LYS A 71 -0.86 -14.80 9.58
CA LYS A 71 -1.93 -14.01 10.23
C LYS A 71 -1.71 -12.51 10.11
N SER A 72 -0.46 -12.07 10.22
CA SER A 72 -0.08 -10.67 10.02
C SER A 72 -0.32 -10.22 8.58
N ILE A 73 0.09 -11.04 7.61
CA ILE A 73 -0.16 -10.77 6.18
C ILE A 73 -1.66 -10.74 5.89
N GLU A 74 -2.43 -11.69 6.41
CA GLU A 74 -3.89 -11.75 6.25
C GLU A 74 -4.58 -10.51 6.83
N ALA A 75 -4.22 -10.11 8.06
CA ALA A 75 -4.80 -8.95 8.73
C ALA A 75 -4.52 -7.65 7.96
N VAL A 76 -3.27 -7.45 7.52
CA VAL A 76 -2.88 -6.29 6.71
C VAL A 76 -3.56 -6.31 5.35
N ARG A 77 -3.63 -7.47 4.68
CA ARG A 77 -4.30 -7.60 3.38
C ARG A 77 -5.77 -7.21 3.47
N ARG A 78 -6.51 -7.77 4.44
CA ARG A 78 -7.94 -7.46 4.63
C ARG A 78 -8.15 -5.98 4.88
N ARG A 79 -7.35 -5.38 5.76
CA ARG A 79 -7.44 -3.95 6.05
C ARG A 79 -7.10 -3.08 4.83
N ALA A 80 -6.13 -3.49 4.02
CA ALA A 80 -5.78 -2.80 2.78
C ALA A 80 -6.93 -2.84 1.76
N GLN A 81 -7.60 -3.99 1.61
CA GLN A 81 -8.80 -4.13 0.75
C GLN A 81 -9.91 -3.17 1.20
N GLU A 82 -10.22 -3.14 2.50
CA GLU A 82 -11.21 -2.23 3.08
C GLU A 82 -10.84 -0.76 2.80
N LEU A 83 -9.58 -0.37 3.05
CA LEU A 83 -9.09 0.98 2.81
C LEU A 83 -9.19 1.38 1.34
N ILE A 84 -8.74 0.52 0.41
CA ILE A 84 -8.79 0.80 -1.03
C ILE A 84 -10.24 1.00 -1.49
N LEU A 85 -11.16 0.14 -1.06
CA LEU A 85 -12.58 0.28 -1.39
C LEU A 85 -13.18 1.57 -0.83
N GLU A 86 -12.84 1.96 0.40
CA GLU A 86 -13.28 3.23 0.99
C GLU A 86 -12.76 4.45 0.22
N LEU A 87 -11.46 4.47 -0.10
CA LEU A 87 -10.83 5.56 -0.83
C LEU A 87 -11.41 5.69 -2.24
N HIS A 88 -11.64 4.57 -2.92
CA HIS A 88 -12.24 4.55 -4.26
C HIS A 88 -13.70 5.03 -4.22
N LYS A 89 -14.52 4.53 -3.28
CA LYS A 89 -15.92 4.97 -3.12
C LYS A 89 -16.05 6.47 -2.82
N LYS A 90 -15.08 7.04 -2.10
CA LYS A 90 -15.01 8.49 -1.81
C LYS A 90 -14.46 9.32 -2.98
N GLY A 91 -14.07 8.69 -4.10
CA GLY A 91 -13.45 9.37 -5.23
C GLY A 91 -12.05 9.94 -4.93
N ILE A 92 -11.42 9.49 -3.83
CA ILE A 92 -10.09 9.95 -3.42
C ILE A 92 -9.03 9.38 -4.36
N ILE A 93 -9.16 8.09 -4.71
CA ILE A 93 -8.28 7.39 -5.66
C ILE A 93 -9.06 7.02 -6.92
N GLY A 94 -8.40 7.10 -8.08
CA GLY A 94 -8.93 6.67 -9.38
C GLY A 94 -8.13 5.53 -10.02
N GLY A 95 -7.10 5.04 -9.34
CA GLY A 95 -6.26 3.93 -9.80
C GLY A 95 -5.37 3.39 -8.68
N ILE A 96 -4.84 2.20 -8.90
CA ILE A 96 -3.95 1.48 -7.98
C ILE A 96 -2.78 0.91 -8.77
N ILE A 97 -1.59 0.92 -8.17
CA ILE A 97 -0.37 0.34 -8.74
C ILE A 97 0.49 -0.27 -7.63
N SER A 98 1.23 -1.32 -7.96
CA SER A 98 2.16 -2.00 -7.07
C SER A 98 3.36 -2.53 -7.84
N ALA A 99 4.45 -2.86 -7.14
CA ALA A 99 5.58 -3.59 -7.68
C ALA A 99 6.07 -4.66 -6.69
N GLY A 100 6.46 -5.83 -7.20
CA GLY A 100 7.00 -6.89 -6.37
C GLY A 100 7.40 -8.12 -7.18
N GLY A 101 8.09 -9.05 -6.52
CA GLY A 101 8.26 -10.43 -7.03
C GLY A 101 6.99 -11.26 -6.78
N GLY A 102 7.05 -12.59 -6.96
CA GLY A 102 5.86 -13.46 -6.89
C GLY A 102 4.96 -13.25 -5.66
N THR A 103 5.52 -13.23 -4.44
CA THR A 103 4.74 -12.97 -3.21
C THR A 103 4.17 -11.55 -3.16
N GLY A 104 4.94 -10.55 -3.63
CA GLY A 104 4.50 -9.16 -3.67
C GLY A 104 3.37 -8.96 -4.69
N THR A 105 3.48 -9.57 -5.86
CA THR A 105 2.43 -9.59 -6.88
C THR A 105 1.17 -10.24 -6.34
N HIS A 106 1.26 -11.43 -5.74
CA HIS A 106 0.11 -12.11 -5.15
C HIS A 106 -0.60 -11.24 -4.10
N LEU A 107 0.17 -10.61 -3.20
CA LEU A 107 -0.39 -9.70 -2.19
C LEU A 107 -1.05 -8.48 -2.82
N GLY A 108 -0.36 -7.80 -3.76
CA GLY A 108 -0.87 -6.62 -4.46
C GLY A 108 -2.15 -6.93 -5.24
N THR A 109 -2.16 -7.97 -6.05
CA THR A 109 -3.36 -8.37 -6.82
C THR A 109 -4.51 -8.84 -5.94
N SER A 110 -4.23 -9.37 -4.75
CA SER A 110 -5.31 -9.72 -3.81
C SER A 110 -5.93 -8.48 -3.15
N ILE A 111 -5.24 -7.33 -3.14
CA ILE A 111 -5.75 -6.08 -2.57
C ILE A 111 -6.56 -5.27 -3.58
N MET A 112 -6.15 -5.31 -4.85
CA MET A 112 -6.78 -4.64 -5.99
C MET A 112 -8.17 -5.18 -6.29
#